data_AF-A0A392PZ12-F1
#
_entry.id   AF-A0A392PZ12-F1
#
_cell.length_a   1.000
_cell.length_b   1.000
_cell.length_c   1.000
_cell.angle_alpha   90.00
_cell.angle_beta   90.00
_cell.angle_gamma   90.00
#
_symmetry.space_group_name_H-M   'P 1'
#
loop_
_entity.id
_entity.type
_entity.pdbx_description
1 polymer ?
#
loop_
_entity_poly.entity_id
_entity_poly.type
_entity_poly.pdbx_seq_one_letter_code
_entity_poly.pdbx_strand_id
1 'polypeptide(L)' 'MIPHKTKRGEAALARLKVYEGIPPPYDKIKRMVVPDALKVLRLQKGHKYCLLGQLSSEVGWNYYDTI' A
#
# COMPACT_ATOMS: atom_id res chain seq x y z
N MET A 1 6.52 -3.94 -10.09
CA MET A 1 7.23 -5.16 -10.50
C MET A 1 6.42 -5.97 -11.52
N ILE A 2 5.94 -5.34 -12.60
CA ILE A 2 5.16 -5.98 -13.66
C ILE A 2 5.69 -5.43 -14.99
N PRO A 3 5.80 -6.24 -16.06
CA PRO A 3 6.21 -5.78 -17.39
C PRO A 3 5.10 -4.93 -18.05
N HIS A 4 4.83 -3.74 -17.49
CA HIS A 4 3.71 -2.85 -17.80
C HIS A 4 3.68 -2.35 -19.25
N LYS A 5 4.81 -2.42 -19.97
CA LYS A 5 4.90 -2.08 -21.40
C LYS A 5 4.32 -3.16 -22.32
N THR A 6 4.09 -4.37 -21.80
CA THR A 6 3.46 -5.46 -22.57
C THR A 6 1.95 -5.40 -22.38
N LYS A 7 1.17 -5.79 -23.40
CA LYS A 7 -0.30 -5.88 -23.30
C LYS A 7 -0.75 -6.71 -22.09
N ARG A 8 -0.04 -7.81 -21.80
CA ARG A 8 -0.31 -8.66 -20.61
C ARG A 8 -0.06 -7.90 -19.30
N GLY A 9 1.03 -7.14 -19.22
CA GLY A 9 1.40 -6.40 -18.03
C GLY A 9 0.48 -5.21 -17.76
N GLU A 10 0.07 -4.50 -18.81
CA GLU A 10 -0.96 -3.45 -18.72
C GLU A 10 -2.27 -4.02 -18.17
N ALA A 11 -2.74 -5.14 -18.74
CA ALA A 11 -3.94 -5.82 -18.25
C ALA A 11 -3.82 -6.31 -16.80
N ALA A 12 -2.62 -6.68 -16.35
CA ALA A 12 -2.39 -7.05 -14.95
C ALA A 12 -2.42 -5.83 -14.03
N LEU A 13 -1.85 -4.69 -14.46
CA LEU A 13 -1.88 -3.45 -13.70
C LEU A 13 -3.31 -2.92 -13.55
N ALA A 14 -4.14 -3.02 -14.59
CA ALA A 14 -5.54 -2.62 -14.55
C ALA A 14 -6.41 -3.43 -13.55
N ARG A 15 -5.97 -4.64 -13.16
CA ARG A 15 -6.67 -5.44 -12.13
C ARG A 15 -6.35 -4.98 -10.72
N LEU A 16 -5.19 -4.35 -10.51
CA LEU A 16 -4.78 -3.87 -9.21
C LEU A 16 -5.55 -2.60 -8.86
N LYS A 17 -6.19 -2.60 -7.68
CA LYS A 17 -6.85 -1.43 -7.11
C LYS A 17 -6.18 -1.12 -5.77
N VAL A 18 -5.77 0.14 -5.59
CA VAL A 18 -5.13 0.64 -4.37
C VAL A 18 -5.86 1.90 -3.90
N TYR A 19 -6.01 2.03 -2.59
CA TYR A 19 -6.71 3.12 -1.95
C TYR A 19 -5.92 3.54 -0.70
N GLU A 20 -5.99 4.82 -0.37
CA GLU A 20 -5.58 5.34 0.93
C GLU A 20 -6.78 5.28 1.88
N GLY A 21 -6.55 4.83 3.12
CA GLY A 21 -7.64 4.46 4.02
C GLY A 21 -8.40 3.20 3.54
N ILE A 22 -9.66 3.07 3.96
CA ILE A 22 -10.53 1.95 3.55
C ILE A 22 -11.89 2.52 3.14
N PRO A 23 -12.08 2.85 1.84
CA PRO A 23 -13.32 3.45 1.39
C PRO A 23 -14.47 2.41 1.33
N PRO A 24 -15.73 2.85 1.43
CA PRO A 24 -16.87 2.00 1.10
C PRO A 24 -16.78 1.49 -0.34
N PRO A 25 -17.07 0.20 -0.63
CA PRO A 25 -17.66 -0.81 0.26
C PRO A 25 -16.63 -1.73 0.97
N TYR A 26 -15.34 -1.44 0.87
CA TYR A 26 -14.26 -2.32 1.37
C TYR A 26 -14.14 -2.31 2.89
N ASP A 27 -14.70 -1.30 3.55
CA ASP A 27 -14.80 -1.15 5.01
C ASP A 27 -15.52 -2.33 5.68
N LYS A 28 -16.51 -2.91 4.99
CA LYS A 28 -17.32 -4.03 5.48
C LYS A 28 -16.80 -5.41 5.07
N ILE A 29 -15.77 -5.46 4.22
CA ILE A 29 -15.22 -6.72 3.71
C ILE A 29 -14.09 -7.19 4.63
N LYS A 30 -13.99 -8.51 4.84
CA LYS A 30 -12.89 -9.09 5.63
C LYS A 30 -11.56 -8.80 4.95
N ARG A 31 -10.69 -8.06 5.65
CA ARG A 31 -9.34 -7.75 5.21
C ARG A 31 -8.44 -8.95 5.39
N MET A 32 -7.65 -9.24 4.35
CA MET A 32 -6.63 -10.28 4.38
C MET A 32 -5.26 -9.64 4.62
N VAL A 33 -4.39 -10.36 5.32
CA VAL A 33 -3.02 -9.94 5.60
C VAL A 33 -2.07 -10.95 4.97
N VAL A 34 -1.00 -10.48 4.34
CA VAL A 34 0.07 -11.33 3.80
C VAL A 34 1.18 -11.41 4.86
N PRO A 35 1.36 -12.55 5.56
CA PRO A 35 2.33 -12.65 6.66
C PRO A 35 3.76 -12.36 6.19
N ASP A 36 4.07 -12.72 4.95
CA ASP A 36 5.39 -12.54 4.37
C ASP A 36 5.79 -11.08 4.16
N ALA A 37 4.82 -10.15 4.20
CA ALA A 37 5.05 -8.72 4.07
C ALA A 37 4.91 -7.95 5.40
N LEU A 38 4.62 -8.64 6.52
CA LEU A 38 4.42 -7.97 7.81
C LEU A 38 5.74 -7.50 8.42
N LYS A 39 5.82 -6.19 8.70
CA LYS A 39 6.99 -5.56 9.35
C LYS A 39 7.42 -6.28 10.63
N VAL A 40 6.47 -6.61 11.51
CA VAL A 40 6.78 -7.23 12.80
C VAL A 40 7.41 -8.63 12.67
N LEU A 41 7.11 -9.34 11.57
CA LEU A 41 7.65 -10.66 11.29
C LEU A 41 8.95 -10.60 10.48
N ARG A 42 9.11 -9.58 9.64
CA ARG A 42 10.22 -9.49 8.68
C ARG A 42 11.37 -8.58 9.12
N LEU A 43 11.11 -7.59 9.98
CA LEU A 43 12.12 -6.63 10.41
C LEU A 43 12.65 -6.98 11.81
N GLN A 44 13.96 -7.02 11.97
CA GLN A 44 14.60 -7.23 13.27
C GLN A 44 14.30 -6.08 14.24
N LYS A 45 14.21 -6.41 15.53
CA LYS A 45 14.00 -5.41 16.59
C LYS A 45 15.18 -4.43 16.62
N GLY A 46 14.87 -3.14 16.74
CA GLY A 46 15.87 -2.06 16.79
C GLY A 46 16.19 -1.44 15.43
N HIS A 47 15.77 -2.04 14.32
CA HIS A 47 15.94 -1.44 13.00
C HIS A 47 14.94 -0.30 12.77
N LYS A 48 15.46 0.82 12.26
CA LYS A 48 14.64 1.99 11.91
C LYS A 48 13.78 1.68 10.67
N TYR A 49 12.58 2.26 10.64
CA TYR A 49 11.65 2.19 9.53
C TYR A 49 10.92 3.53 9.40
N CYS A 50 10.34 3.80 8.24
CA CYS A 50 9.47 4.94 8.03
C CYS A 50 8.04 4.49 7.75
N LEU A 51 7.09 5.39 8.01
CA LEU A 51 5.70 5.22 7.59
C LEU A 51 5.54 5.90 6.24
N LEU A 52 4.94 5.19 5.27
CA LEU A 52 4.75 5.71 3.93
C LEU A 52 3.93 7.01 3.95
N GLY A 53 2.86 7.08 4.75
CA GLY A 53 2.03 8.28 4.86
C GLY A 53 2.81 9.50 5.38
N GLN A 54 3.67 9.32 6.38
CA GLN A 54 4.52 10.42 6.88
C GLN A 54 5.49 10.90 5.80
N LEU A 55 6.17 9.97 5.12
CA LEU A 55 7.06 10.31 4.00
C LEU A 55 6.31 11.06 2.89
N SER A 56 5.11 10.59 2.54
CA SER A 56 4.25 11.24 1.53
C SER A 56 3.89 12.67 1.95
N SER A 57 3.55 12.90 3.23
CA SER A 57 3.28 14.24 3.75
C SER A 57 4.50 15.16 3.65
N GLU A 58 5.69 14.66 3.98
CA GLU A 58 6.95 15.43 3.89
C GLU A 58 7.28 15.85 2.46
N VAL A 59 6.85 15.08 1.45
CA VAL A 59 7.04 15.41 0.03
C VAL A 59 5.85 16.15 -0.61
N GLY A 60 4.92 16.66 0.20
CA GLY A 60 3.85 17.55 -0.26
C GLY A 60 2.50 16.88 -0.53
N TRP A 61 2.26 15.68 -0.01
CA TRP A 61 0.93 15.08 -0.05
C TRP A 61 0.03 15.66 1.04
N ASN A 62 -0.95 16.47 0.63
CA ASN A 62 -1.77 17.28 1.54
C ASN A 62 -2.94 16.54 2.22
N TYR A 63 -3.21 15.28 1.84
CA TYR A 63 -4.37 14.54 2.33
C TYR A 63 -4.07 13.69 3.57
N TYR A 64 -2.85 13.78 4.11
CA TYR A 64 -2.42 12.97 5.26
C TYR A 64 -3.37 13.07 6.46
N ASP A 65 -3.88 14.28 6.77
CA ASP A 65 -4.79 14.51 7.89
C ASP A 65 -6.27 14.21 7.57
N THR A 66 -6.61 14.08 6.28
CA THR A 66 -8.00 13.96 5.82
C THR A 66 -8.46 12.51 5.64
N ILE A 67 -7.51 11.58 5.55
CA ILE A 67 -7.73 10.16 5.23
C ILE A 67 -7.98 9.32 6.48
#